data_AF-A0A439LY27-F1
#
_entry.id   AF-A0A439LY27-F1
#
_cell.length_a   1.000
_cell.length_b   1.000
_cell.length_c   1.000
_cell.angle_alpha   90.00
_cell.angle_beta   90.00
_cell.angle_gamma   90.00
#
_symmetry.space_group_name_H-M   'P 1'
#
loop_
_entity.id
_entity.type
_entity.pdbx_description
1 polymer ?
#
loop_
_entity_poly.entity_id
_entity_poly.type
_entity_poly.pdbx_seq_one_letter_code
_entity_poly.pdbx_strand_id
1 'polypeptide(L)'
;MEISADQNYTLAEASAHLRLTNRAVAKIARRHGLCMAVGRRLLFSEADIEGIKDVLRVAPAAPRQATIKASSDYRLQASLIAMSRKKRGGAA
;
A
#
# COMPACT_ATOMS: atom_id res chain seq x y z
N MET A 1 19.07 17.17 22.13
CA MET A 1 17.89 16.73 21.35
C MET A 1 18.08 17.30 19.95
N GLU A 2 18.57 16.48 19.03
CA GLU A 2 18.70 16.90 17.63
C GLU A 2 17.30 16.89 17.02
N ILE A 3 16.72 18.06 16.86
CA ILE A 3 15.54 18.23 16.02
C ILE A 3 16.09 18.18 14.59
N SER A 4 16.16 16.98 14.01
CA SER A 4 16.32 16.84 12.56
C SER A 4 15.09 17.51 11.95
N ALA A 5 15.27 18.68 11.36
CA ALA A 5 14.17 19.41 10.75
C ALA A 5 13.70 18.60 9.54
N ASP A 6 12.58 17.89 9.69
CA ASP A 6 11.82 17.35 8.56
C ASP A 6 11.59 18.51 7.59
N GLN A 7 12.33 18.50 6.49
CA GLN A 7 12.36 19.60 5.56
C GLN A 7 11.02 19.64 4.84
N ASN A 8 10.19 20.63 5.18
CA ASN A 8 8.90 20.80 4.53
C ASN A 8 9.11 21.12 3.04
N TYR A 9 8.51 20.32 2.17
CA TYR A 9 8.52 20.55 0.74
C TYR A 9 7.61 21.73 0.40
N THR A 10 8.08 22.60 -0.49
CA THR A 10 7.24 23.56 -1.19
C THR A 10 6.37 22.86 -2.24
N LEU A 11 5.34 23.56 -2.75
CA LEU A 11 4.50 23.02 -3.82
C LEU A 11 5.31 22.58 -5.06
N ALA A 12 6.34 23.35 -5.44
CA ALA A 12 7.19 23.03 -6.58
C ALA A 12 7.99 21.75 -6.33
N GLU A 13 8.62 21.62 -5.16
CA GLU A 13 9.39 20.44 -4.78
C GLU A 13 8.50 19.20 -4.65
N ALA A 14 7.34 19.34 -4.02
CA ALA A 14 6.34 18.26 -3.93
C ALA A 14 5.89 17.80 -5.33
N SER A 15 5.67 18.73 -6.25
CA SER A 15 5.29 18.41 -7.63
C SER A 15 6.39 17.66 -8.39
N ALA A 16 7.65 18.07 -8.19
CA ALA A 16 8.81 17.43 -8.78
C ALA A 16 9.01 16.02 -8.22
N HIS A 17 8.85 15.85 -6.90
CA HIS A 17 8.95 14.56 -6.22
C HIS A 17 7.87 13.57 -6.68
N LEU A 18 6.62 14.03 -6.79
CA LEU A 18 5.49 13.19 -7.21
C LEU A 18 5.41 13.02 -8.73
N ARG A 19 6.19 13.78 -9.49
CA ARG A 19 6.12 13.88 -10.96
C ARG A 19 4.70 14.25 -11.46
N LEU A 20 4.08 15.19 -10.76
CA LEU A 20 2.74 15.72 -11.07
C LEU A 20 2.81 17.21 -11.33
N THR A 21 1.75 17.79 -11.89
CA THR A 21 1.65 19.25 -12.03
C THR A 21 1.35 19.90 -10.68
N ASN A 22 1.85 21.11 -10.45
CA ASN A 22 1.54 21.93 -9.25
C ASN A 22 0.04 22.00 -8.96
N ARG A 23 -0.78 22.18 -10.00
CA ARG A 23 -2.24 22.25 -9.88
C ARG A 23 -2.84 20.92 -9.39
N ALA A 24 -2.36 19.79 -9.91
CA ALA A 24 -2.84 18.47 -9.48
C ALA A 24 -2.50 18.22 -8.00
N VAL A 25 -1.26 18.48 -7.60
CA VAL A 25 -0.82 18.33 -6.21
C VAL A 25 -1.63 19.22 -5.27
N ALA A 26 -1.77 20.52 -5.59
CA ALA A 26 -2.54 21.45 -4.77
C ALA A 26 -4.02 21.03 -4.64
N LYS A 27 -4.62 20.49 -5.70
CA LYS A 27 -6.01 20.03 -5.69
C LYS A 27 -6.19 18.79 -4.81
N ILE A 28 -5.31 17.79 -4.95
CA ILE A 28 -5.37 16.55 -4.17
C ILE A 28 -5.13 16.88 -2.69
N ALA A 29 -4.07 17.61 -2.40
CA ALA A 29 -3.70 17.94 -1.03
C ALA A 29 -4.79 18.69 -0.27
N ARG A 30 -5.37 19.74 -0.88
CA ARG A 30 -6.49 20.48 -0.29
C ARG A 30 -7.73 19.63 -0.10
N ARG A 31 -8.01 18.72 -1.03
CA ARG A 31 -9.18 17.84 -0.94
C ARG A 31 -9.06 16.83 0.20
N HIS A 32 -7.85 16.36 0.49
CA HIS A 32 -7.60 15.30 1.46
C HIS A 32 -6.97 15.79 2.77
N GLY A 33 -6.74 17.09 2.94
CA GLY A 33 -6.14 17.66 4.15
C GLY A 33 -4.64 17.35 4.31
N LEU A 34 -3.94 17.05 3.21
CA LEU A 34 -2.54 16.59 3.18
C LEU A 34 -1.58 17.74 2.86
N CYS A 35 -1.79 18.91 3.48
CA CYS A 35 -0.88 20.03 3.37
C CYS A 35 -1.13 21.07 4.45
N MET A 36 -0.07 21.80 4.81
CA MET A 36 -0.15 23.02 5.59
C MET A 36 -0.30 24.22 4.65
N ALA A 37 -1.31 25.05 4.90
CA ALA A 37 -1.51 26.30 4.16
C ALA A 37 -0.97 27.49 4.96
N VAL A 38 0.00 28.21 4.40
CA VAL A 38 0.55 29.44 4.97
C VAL A 38 0.32 30.58 3.99
N GLY A 39 -0.79 31.29 4.19
CA GLY A 39 -1.27 32.31 3.25
C GLY A 39 -1.51 31.72 1.86
N ARG A 40 -0.71 32.16 0.87
CA ARG A 40 -0.78 31.66 -0.51
C ARG A 40 0.10 30.44 -0.78
N ARG A 41 0.95 30.06 0.18
CA ARG A 41 1.90 28.96 0.02
C ARG A 41 1.31 27.66 0.58
N LEU A 42 1.67 26.56 -0.05
CA LEU A 42 1.40 25.21 0.42
C LEU A 42 2.74 24.57 0.79
N LEU A 43 2.78 24.01 1.99
CA LEU A 43 3.91 23.26 2.53
C LEU A 43 3.46 21.84 2.81
N PHE A 44 4.38 20.90 2.62
CA PHE A 44 4.12 19.47 2.75
C PHE A 44 5.19 18.85 3.63
N SER A 45 4.76 18.08 4.61
CA SER A 45 5.64 17.13 5.31
C SER A 45 5.91 15.91 4.43
N GLU A 46 6.89 15.09 4.78
CA GLU A 46 7.11 13.81 4.11
C GLU A 46 5.88 12.89 4.24
N ALA A 47 5.20 12.92 5.39
CA ALA A 47 3.96 12.19 5.62
C ALA A 47 2.83 12.63 4.68
N ASP A 48 2.72 13.92 4.38
CA ASP A 48 1.75 14.45 3.41
C ASP A 48 2.02 13.90 2.01
N ILE A 49 3.29 13.84 1.60
CA ILE A 49 3.69 13.29 0.30
C ILE A 49 3.33 11.81 0.20
N GLU A 50 3.61 11.01 1.24
CA GLU A 50 3.24 9.60 1.27
C GLU A 50 1.71 9.43 1.26
N GLY A 51 0.98 10.25 2.02
CA GLY A 51 -0.48 10.28 1.98
C GLY A 51 -1.04 10.58 0.60
N ILE A 52 -0.41 11.49 -0.15
CA ILE A 52 -0.82 11.78 -1.55
C ILE A 52 -0.58 10.56 -2.44
N LYS A 53 0.54 9.84 -2.25
CA LYS A 53 0.78 8.58 -2.99
C LYS A 53 -0.29 7.55 -2.67
N ASP A 54 -0.66 7.40 -1.40
CA ASP A 54 -1.69 6.47 -0.97
C ASP A 54 -3.07 6.80 -1.56
N VAL A 55 -3.44 8.08 -1.61
CA VAL A 55 -4.68 8.52 -2.27
C VAL A 55 -4.68 8.19 -3.76
N LEU A 56 -3.52 8.23 -4.41
CA LEU A 56 -3.36 7.91 -5.83
C LEU A 56 -3.23 6.40 -6.09
N ARG A 57 -3.05 5.58 -5.05
CA ARG A 57 -3.03 4.11 -5.22
C ARG A 57 -4.41 3.64 -5.65
N VAL A 58 -4.43 2.84 -6.71
CA VAL A 58 -5.64 2.17 -7.17
C VAL A 58 -6.01 1.11 -6.14
N ALA A 59 -7.28 1.09 -5.72
CA ALA A 59 -7.80 0.03 -4.88
C ALA A 59 -7.60 -1.32 -5.60
N PRO A 60 -7.06 -2.35 -4.93
CA PRO A 60 -6.79 -3.62 -5.59
C PRO A 60 -8.10 -4.22 -6.12
N ALA A 61 -8.19 -4.43 -7.43
CA ALA A 61 -9.39 -4.96 -8.08
C ALA A 61 -9.76 -6.38 -7.60
N ALA A 62 -8.76 -7.13 -7.12
CA ALA A 62 -8.92 -8.39 -6.42
C ALA A 62 -7.88 -8.49 -5.31
N PRO A 63 -8.16 -9.21 -4.20
CA PRO A 63 -7.14 -9.52 -3.21
C PRO A 63 -5.98 -10.23 -3.91
N ARG A 64 -4.75 -9.85 -3.56
CA ARG A 64 -3.54 -10.48 -4.07
C ARG A 64 -3.69 -12.00 -3.86
N GLN A 65 -3.64 -12.78 -4.94
CA GLN A 65 -3.76 -14.23 -4.84
C GLN A 65 -2.74 -14.72 -3.82
N ALA A 66 -3.20 -15.44 -2.80
CA ALA A 66 -2.31 -16.00 -1.79
C ALA A 66 -1.28 -16.87 -2.52
N THR A 67 0.00 -16.66 -2.23
CA THR A 67 1.07 -17.49 -2.79
C THR A 67 0.88 -18.91 -2.29
N ILE A 68 0.24 -19.76 -3.08
CA ILE A 68 0.07 -21.17 -2.74
C ILE A 68 1.44 -21.81 -2.88
N LYS A 69 2.02 -22.28 -1.76
CA LYS A 69 3.25 -23.07 -1.82
C LYS A 69 2.97 -24.31 -2.68
N ALA A 70 3.68 -24.45 -3.79
CA ALA A 70 3.56 -25.63 -4.64
C ALA A 70 3.82 -26.88 -3.78
N SER A 71 2.78 -27.68 -3.56
CA SER A 71 2.92 -29.00 -2.94
C SER A 71 3.52 -29.94 -3.97
N SER A 72 4.65 -30.59 -3.65
CA SER A 72 5.16 -31.65 -4.51
C SER A 72 4.12 -32.75 -4.68
N ASP A 73 4.03 -33.33 -5.87
CA ASP A 73 3.04 -34.37 -6.19
C ASP A 73 3.10 -35.55 -5.21
N TYR A 74 4.30 -35.86 -4.73
CA TYR A 74 4.52 -36.87 -3.69
C TYR A 74 3.77 -36.56 -2.38
N ARG A 75 3.82 -35.30 -1.90
CA ARG A 75 3.13 -34.89 -0.67
C ARG A 75 1.61 -34.90 -0.86
N LEU A 76 1.12 -34.53 -2.05
CA LEU A 76 -0.29 -34.64 -2.39
C LEU A 76 -0.75 -36.10 -2.38
N GLN A 77 0.01 -36.99 -3.03
CA GLN A 77 -0.31 -38.42 -3.08
C GLN A 77 -0.31 -39.05 -1.68
N ALA A 78 0.70 -38.75 -0.85
CA ALA A 78 0.76 -39.22 0.53
C ALA A 78 -0.43 -38.73 1.37
N SER A 79 -0.81 -37.45 1.23
CA SER A 79 -1.98 -36.87 1.91
C SER A 79 -3.29 -37.54 1.48
N LEU A 80 -3.47 -37.78 0.18
CA LEU A 80 -4.65 -38.46 -0.37
C LEU A 80 -4.76 -39.90 0.15
N ILE A 81 -3.65 -40.63 0.23
CA ILE A 81 -3.62 -41.98 0.80
C ILE A 81 -4.00 -41.95 2.29
N ALA A 82 -3.46 -41.01 3.06
CA ALA A 82 -3.77 -40.85 4.48
C ALA A 82 -5.26 -40.51 4.71
N MET A 83 -5.82 -39.61 3.91
CA MET A 83 -7.24 -39.21 3.96
C MET A 83 -8.18 -40.37 3.59
N SER A 84 -7.82 -41.14 2.56
CA SER A 84 -8.58 -42.33 2.12
C SER A 84 -8.63 -43.41 3.22
N ARG A 85 -7.50 -43.62 3.92
CA ARG A 85 -7.44 -44.53 5.07
C ARG A 85 -8.29 -44.04 6.24
N LYS A 86 -8.27 -42.73 6.54
CA LYS A 86 -9.07 -42.12 7.61
C LYS A 86 -10.57 -42.28 7.38
N LYS A 87 -11.06 -42.14 6.14
CA LYS A 87 -12.49 -42.31 5.82
C LYS A 87 -13.00 -43.75 6.07
N ARG A 88 -12.13 -44.76 5.96
CA ARG A 88 -12.49 -46.17 6.22
C ARG A 88 -12.61 -46.51 7.71
N GLY A 89 -11.99 -45.73 8.59
CA GLY A 89 -12.05 -45.93 10.04
C GLY A 89 -13.18 -45.19 10.77
N GLY A 90 -13.99 -44.39 10.05
CA GLY A 90 -15.12 -43.61 10.60
C GLY A 90 -16.51 -44.16 10.27
N ALA A 91 -16.59 -45.41 9.80
CA ALA A 91 -17.84 -46.12 9.56
C ALA A 91 -17.95 -47.30 10.54
N ALA A 92 -18.19 -46.97 11.81
CA ALA A 92 -18.68 -47.86 12.87
C ALA A 92 -19.11 -46.99 14.06
#